data_AF-A0A2E6LS45-F1
#
_entry.id   AF-A0A2E6LS45-F1
#
_cell.length_a   1.000
_cell.length_b   1.000
_cell.length_c   1.000
_cell.angle_alpha   90.00
_cell.angle_beta   90.00
_cell.angle_gamma   90.00
#
_symmetry.space_group_name_H-M   'P 1'
#
loop_
_entity.id
_entity.type
_entity.pdbx_description
1 polymer ?
#
loop_
_entity_poly.entity_id
_entity_poly.type
_entity_poly.pdbx_seq_one_letter_code
_entity_poly.pdbx_strand_id
1 'polypeptide(L)'
;MAESSREIGKSQRRDDILGAARALMREGGDPGFSMRTLAERAGVSIATPYNLFGSKQAILLGVLNADLVGYEQALSKLEADAIDVLFESQALVSQLINREPDFYRSMIAAVSRDGPEFRHMVSGPRYVLWKRLLGQATAAGLLADDIDPDAFAIATSQLMLANVLEWAKGALTLEEMEARNQYGLALSLLAVATDSSRAQIRERFREAERTLQSQWRTALAKRLRDGTLDEESREILADQIKTLHKEQEASS
;
A
#
# COMPACT_ATOMS: atom_id res chain seq x y z
N MET A 1 -37.49 -5.76 12.09
CA MET A 1 -37.63 -5.04 10.80
C MET A 1 -37.27 -3.54 10.88
N ALA A 2 -37.71 -2.79 11.89
CA ALA A 2 -37.35 -1.35 12.04
C ALA A 2 -35.84 -1.09 12.27
N GLU A 3 -35.15 -2.00 12.94
CA GLU A 3 -33.71 -1.91 13.23
C GLU A 3 -32.86 -2.06 11.95
N SER A 4 -33.20 -3.05 11.10
CA SER A 4 -32.60 -3.24 9.77
C SER A 4 -32.79 -2.03 8.85
N SER A 5 -33.97 -1.39 8.85
CA SER A 5 -34.20 -0.17 8.03
C SER A 5 -33.39 1.03 8.51
N ARG A 6 -33.20 1.18 9.83
CA ARG A 6 -32.34 2.22 10.41
C ARG A 6 -30.86 1.97 10.11
N GLU A 7 -30.41 0.72 10.16
CA GLU A 7 -29.05 0.33 9.81
C GLU A 7 -28.76 0.55 8.33
N ILE A 8 -29.68 0.15 7.44
CA ILE A 8 -29.58 0.40 5.99
C ILE A 8 -29.47 1.91 5.71
N GLY A 9 -30.35 2.71 6.32
CA GLY A 9 -30.29 4.17 6.18
C GLY A 9 -29.04 4.82 6.78
N LYS A 10 -28.40 4.18 7.77
CA LYS A 10 -27.09 4.62 8.31
C LYS A 10 -25.96 4.25 7.37
N SER A 11 -25.97 3.03 6.79
CA SER A 11 -24.97 2.58 5.83
C SER A 11 -24.99 3.44 4.56
N GLN A 12 -26.18 3.67 3.98
CA GLN A 12 -26.32 4.49 2.79
C GLN A 12 -25.73 5.90 3.00
N ARG A 13 -26.04 6.53 4.14
CA ARG A 13 -25.46 7.84 4.49
C ARG A 13 -23.94 7.80 4.62
N ARG A 14 -23.36 6.70 5.11
CA ARG A 14 -21.89 6.56 5.14
C ARG A 14 -21.35 6.51 3.72
N ASP A 15 -21.95 5.71 2.85
CA ASP A 15 -21.51 5.55 1.46
C ASP A 15 -21.63 6.86 0.67
N ASP A 16 -22.72 7.61 0.85
CA ASP A 16 -22.94 8.93 0.23
C ASP A 16 -21.85 9.93 0.67
N ILE A 17 -21.51 9.95 1.97
CA ILE A 17 -20.45 10.80 2.51
C ILE A 17 -19.07 10.40 1.97
N LEU A 18 -18.76 9.10 1.89
CA LEU A 18 -17.49 8.63 1.33
C LEU A 18 -17.37 8.95 -0.16
N GLY A 19 -18.47 8.80 -0.92
CA GLY A 19 -18.54 9.18 -2.33
C GLY A 19 -18.32 10.68 -2.54
N ALA A 20 -18.97 11.52 -1.73
CA ALA A 20 -18.78 12.97 -1.74
C ALA A 20 -17.33 13.36 -1.40
N ALA A 21 -16.72 12.72 -0.40
CA ALA A 21 -15.34 12.94 -0.02
C ALA A 21 -14.37 12.59 -1.16
N ARG A 22 -14.56 11.44 -1.83
CA ARG A 22 -13.76 11.03 -2.98
C ARG A 22 -13.88 12.01 -4.15
N ALA A 23 -15.10 12.47 -4.46
CA ALA A 23 -15.32 13.46 -5.51
C ALA A 23 -14.60 14.77 -5.21
N LEU A 24 -14.74 15.28 -3.99
CA LEU A 24 -14.09 16.52 -3.56
C LEU A 24 -12.56 16.41 -3.54
N MET A 25 -11.99 15.25 -3.19
CA MET A 25 -10.54 15.00 -3.26
C MET A 25 -9.99 14.96 -4.70
N ARG A 26 -10.83 14.59 -5.68
CA ARG A 26 -10.45 14.66 -7.10
C ARG A 26 -10.53 16.09 -7.64
N GLU A 27 -11.50 16.87 -7.15
CA GLU A 27 -11.71 18.27 -7.56
C GLU A 27 -10.71 19.23 -6.93
N GLY A 28 -10.33 19.01 -5.67
CA GLY A 28 -9.42 19.86 -4.91
C GLY A 28 -8.15 19.13 -4.51
N GLY A 29 -6.99 19.70 -4.86
CA GLY A 29 -5.68 19.26 -4.35
C GLY A 29 -5.51 19.47 -2.83
N ASP A 30 -4.35 19.12 -2.30
CA ASP A 30 -4.01 19.18 -0.86
C ASP A 30 -4.35 20.55 -0.21
N PRO A 31 -5.06 20.61 0.95
CA PRO A 31 -5.45 19.51 1.86
C PRO A 31 -6.78 18.83 1.53
N GLY A 32 -7.31 18.99 0.32
CA GLY A 32 -8.60 18.48 -0.12
C GLY A 32 -9.75 19.40 0.26
N PHE A 33 -10.72 18.89 1.02
CA PHE A 33 -11.99 19.58 1.33
C PHE A 33 -12.18 19.98 2.81
N SER A 34 -13.11 20.90 3.06
CA SER A 34 -13.59 21.21 4.42
C SER A 34 -14.77 20.32 4.82
N MET A 35 -14.95 20.04 6.11
CA MET A 35 -16.08 19.25 6.61
C MET A 35 -17.45 19.87 6.28
N ARG A 36 -17.52 21.21 6.19
CA ARG A 36 -18.71 21.93 5.77
C ARG A 36 -19.02 21.66 4.29
N THR A 37 -18.02 21.81 3.42
CA THR A 37 -18.16 21.52 1.98
C THR A 37 -18.55 20.07 1.73
N LEU A 38 -18.00 19.14 2.52
CA LEU A 38 -18.39 17.73 2.48
C LEU A 38 -19.87 17.52 2.81
N ALA A 39 -20.35 18.12 3.91
CA ALA A 39 -21.74 17.99 4.34
C ALA A 39 -22.71 18.57 3.29
N GLU A 40 -22.39 19.76 2.75
CA GLU A 40 -23.12 20.38 1.66
C GLU A 40 -23.17 19.46 0.42
N ARG A 41 -22.03 18.90 0.00
CA ARG A 41 -21.95 17.99 -1.15
C ARG A 41 -22.74 16.69 -0.96
N ALA A 42 -22.69 16.12 0.25
CA ALA A 42 -23.40 14.89 0.59
C ALA A 42 -24.90 15.13 0.89
N GLY A 43 -25.38 16.37 0.90
CA GLY A 43 -26.78 16.69 1.20
C GLY A 43 -27.18 16.38 2.65
N VAL A 44 -26.22 16.44 3.59
CA VAL A 44 -26.44 16.13 5.01
C VAL A 44 -26.16 17.35 5.90
N SER A 45 -26.63 17.31 7.15
CA SER A 45 -26.27 18.34 8.12
C SER A 45 -24.78 18.29 8.45
N ILE A 46 -24.19 19.44 8.81
CA ILE A 46 -22.76 19.54 9.17
C ILE A 46 -22.34 18.62 10.32
N ALA A 47 -23.27 18.29 11.24
CA ALA A 47 -23.03 17.38 12.35
C ALA A 47 -22.96 15.90 11.92
N THR A 48 -23.59 15.54 10.80
CA THR A 48 -23.74 14.13 10.40
C THR A 48 -22.40 13.45 10.10
N PRO A 49 -21.46 14.04 9.33
CA PRO A 49 -20.14 13.43 9.11
C PRO A 49 -19.34 13.23 10.40
N TYR A 50 -19.36 14.21 11.31
CA TYR A 50 -18.71 14.08 12.63
C TYR A 50 -19.36 12.96 13.46
N ASN A 51 -20.69 12.86 13.47
CA ASN A 51 -21.38 11.80 14.21
C ASN A 51 -21.12 10.39 13.64
N LEU A 52 -20.92 10.26 12.33
CA LEU A 52 -20.74 8.97 11.68
C LEU A 52 -19.27 8.51 11.65
N PHE A 53 -18.32 9.44 11.61
CA PHE A 53 -16.90 9.10 11.40
C PHE A 53 -15.97 9.70 12.46
N GLY A 54 -16.39 10.71 13.21
CA GLY A 54 -15.59 11.37 14.25
C GLY A 54 -14.66 12.46 13.70
N SER A 55 -13.89 12.17 12.65
CA SER A 55 -12.86 13.09 12.11
C SER A 55 -12.81 13.09 10.58
N LYS A 56 -12.17 14.11 10.00
CA LYS A 56 -11.86 14.15 8.55
C LYS A 56 -10.93 13.00 8.16
N GLN A 57 -9.93 12.70 8.99
CA GLN A 57 -8.98 11.61 8.80
C GLN A 57 -9.69 10.25 8.79
N ALA A 58 -10.67 10.03 9.65
CA ALA A 58 -11.47 8.81 9.68
C ALA A 58 -12.36 8.67 8.43
N ILE A 59 -12.85 9.78 7.86
CA ILE A 59 -13.56 9.78 6.57
C ILE A 59 -12.60 9.37 5.45
N LEU A 60 -11.40 9.96 5.39
CA LEU A 60 -10.40 9.64 4.36
C LEU A 60 -9.91 8.18 4.47
N LEU A 61 -9.69 7.68 5.69
CA LEU A 61 -9.44 6.25 5.92
C LEU A 61 -10.63 5.39 5.49
N GLY A 62 -11.86 5.88 5.69
CA GLY A 62 -13.07 5.24 5.18
C GLY A 62 -13.09 5.12 3.66
N VAL A 63 -12.65 6.16 2.93
CA VAL A 63 -12.50 6.13 1.46
C VAL A 63 -11.47 5.08 1.06
N LEU A 64 -10.31 5.06 1.70
CA LEU A 64 -9.28 4.04 1.51
C LEU A 64 -9.80 2.62 1.78
N ASN A 65 -10.69 2.44 2.74
CA ASN A 65 -11.25 1.14 3.09
C ASN A 65 -12.35 0.71 2.11
N ALA A 66 -13.07 1.64 1.49
CA ALA A 66 -14.06 1.33 0.46
C ALA A 66 -13.39 0.70 -0.78
N ASP A 67 -12.18 1.13 -1.12
CA ASP A 67 -11.40 0.57 -2.23
C ASP A 67 -10.98 -0.89 -1.96
N LEU A 68 -10.91 -1.29 -0.69
CA LEU A 68 -10.53 -2.65 -0.31
C LEU A 68 -11.53 -3.69 -0.83
N VAL A 69 -12.82 -3.35 -0.93
CA VAL A 69 -13.85 -4.28 -1.42
C VAL A 69 -13.58 -4.67 -2.88
N GLY A 70 -13.29 -3.69 -3.74
CA GLY A 70 -12.96 -3.95 -5.14
C GLY A 70 -11.64 -4.71 -5.29
N TYR A 71 -10.67 -4.41 -4.42
CA TYR A 71 -9.41 -5.11 -4.35
C TYR A 71 -9.56 -6.59 -3.93
N GLU A 72 -10.34 -6.88 -2.90
CA GLU A 72 -10.64 -8.25 -2.46
C GLU A 72 -11.37 -9.04 -3.55
N GLN A 73 -12.30 -8.41 -4.28
CA GLN A 73 -12.96 -9.03 -5.43
C GLN A 73 -11.97 -9.35 -6.55
N ALA A 74 -11.02 -8.46 -6.83
CA ALA A 74 -9.97 -8.72 -7.82
C ALA A 74 -9.10 -9.90 -7.41
N LEU A 75 -8.66 -9.96 -6.14
CA LEU A 75 -7.90 -11.08 -5.60
C LEU A 75 -8.65 -12.41 -5.68
N SER A 76 -9.95 -12.41 -5.35
CA SER A 76 -10.77 -13.64 -5.36
C SER A 76 -10.95 -14.26 -6.75
N LYS A 77 -10.66 -13.51 -7.81
CA LYS A 77 -10.76 -13.96 -9.21
C LYS A 77 -9.44 -14.49 -9.75
N LEU A 78 -8.35 -14.40 -8.99
CA LEU A 78 -7.06 -14.94 -9.41
C LEU A 78 -7.11 -16.46 -9.39
N GLU A 79 -6.79 -17.07 -10.53
CA GLU A 79 -6.55 -18.51 -10.63
C GLU A 79 -5.06 -18.77 -10.36
N ALA A 80 -4.69 -18.74 -9.08
CA ALA A 80 -3.31 -18.86 -8.62
C ALA A 80 -3.23 -19.57 -7.26
N ASP A 81 -2.07 -20.13 -6.93
CA ASP A 81 -1.84 -20.67 -5.59
C ASP A 81 -1.67 -19.56 -4.54
N ALA A 82 -1.67 -19.92 -3.25
CA ALA A 82 -1.65 -18.94 -2.17
C ALA A 82 -0.34 -18.12 -2.10
N ILE A 83 0.80 -18.62 -2.60
CA ILE A 83 2.05 -17.85 -2.70
C ILE A 83 1.91 -16.81 -3.80
N ASP A 84 1.47 -17.22 -4.98
CA ASP A 84 1.26 -16.30 -6.10
C ASP A 84 0.22 -15.22 -5.75
N VAL A 85 -0.87 -15.57 -5.07
CA VAL A 85 -1.85 -14.59 -4.57
C VAL A 85 -1.21 -13.54 -3.66
N LEU A 86 -0.25 -13.90 -2.80
CA LEU A 86 0.47 -12.93 -1.94
C LEU A 86 1.28 -11.92 -2.78
N PHE A 87 1.96 -12.37 -3.84
CA PHE A 87 2.73 -11.49 -4.74
C PHE A 87 1.82 -10.64 -5.64
N GLU A 88 0.78 -11.23 -6.22
CA GLU A 88 -0.21 -10.54 -7.06
C GLU A 88 -0.99 -9.48 -6.30
N SER A 89 -1.19 -9.69 -4.99
CA SER A 89 -1.77 -8.68 -4.11
C SER A 89 -1.00 -7.36 -4.15
N GLN A 90 0.34 -7.41 -4.15
CA GLN A 90 1.17 -6.21 -4.20
C GLN A 90 1.09 -5.53 -5.57
N ALA A 91 1.11 -6.31 -6.65
CA ALA A 91 0.95 -5.80 -8.01
C ALA A 91 -0.42 -5.11 -8.19
N LEU A 92 -1.48 -5.68 -7.65
CA LEU A 92 -2.83 -5.10 -7.70
C LEU A 92 -2.92 -3.76 -6.94
N VAL A 93 -2.23 -3.62 -5.80
CA VAL A 93 -2.14 -2.33 -5.09
C VAL A 93 -1.45 -1.28 -5.96
N SER A 94 -0.33 -1.61 -6.59
CA SER A 94 0.36 -0.70 -7.51
C SER A 94 -0.51 -0.29 -8.69
N GLN A 95 -1.23 -1.24 -9.30
CA GLN A 95 -2.17 -0.96 -10.40
C GLN A 95 -3.31 -0.04 -9.94
N LEU A 96 -3.85 -0.26 -8.74
CA LEU A 96 -4.89 0.60 -8.16
C LEU A 96 -4.37 2.03 -7.98
N ILE A 97 -3.17 2.18 -7.43
CA ILE A 97 -2.52 3.48 -7.22
C ILE A 97 -2.26 4.17 -8.57
N ASN A 98 -1.77 3.43 -9.56
CA ASN A 98 -1.42 3.96 -10.88
C ASN A 98 -2.61 4.59 -11.63
N ARG A 99 -3.84 4.16 -11.32
CA ARG A 99 -5.04 4.75 -11.93
C ARG A 99 -5.26 6.20 -11.53
N GLU A 100 -4.89 6.57 -10.30
CA GLU A 100 -5.13 7.90 -9.74
C GLU A 100 -4.01 8.32 -8.76
N PRO A 101 -2.76 8.47 -9.22
CA PRO A 101 -1.60 8.62 -8.33
C PRO A 101 -1.70 9.87 -7.44
N ASP A 102 -2.11 11.02 -7.99
CA ASP A 102 -2.22 12.28 -7.23
C ASP A 102 -3.30 12.22 -6.15
N PHE A 103 -4.39 11.49 -6.42
CA PHE A 103 -5.45 11.24 -5.45
C PHE A 103 -4.92 10.41 -4.28
N TYR A 104 -4.23 9.29 -4.53
CA TYR A 104 -3.66 8.48 -3.47
C TYR A 104 -2.56 9.20 -2.70
N ARG A 105 -1.70 9.98 -3.38
CA ARG A 105 -0.68 10.83 -2.74
C ARG A 105 -1.32 11.79 -1.74
N SER A 106 -2.30 12.56 -2.20
CA SER A 106 -3.00 13.56 -1.38
C SER A 106 -3.72 12.88 -0.20
N MET A 107 -4.35 11.74 -0.45
CA MET A 107 -5.07 10.98 0.57
C MET A 107 -4.14 10.38 1.63
N ILE A 108 -3.03 9.76 1.22
CA ILE A 108 -2.02 9.22 2.14
C ILE A 108 -1.39 10.34 2.95
N ALA A 109 -1.03 11.45 2.32
CA ALA A 109 -0.49 12.63 3.01
C ALA A 109 -1.48 13.18 4.04
N ALA A 110 -2.78 13.23 3.72
CA ALA A 110 -3.80 13.73 4.63
C ALA A 110 -4.09 12.77 5.81
N VAL A 111 -4.10 11.45 5.59
CA VAL A 111 -4.28 10.45 6.66
C VAL A 111 -3.05 10.36 7.57
N SER A 112 -1.85 10.63 7.05
CA SER A 112 -0.59 10.51 7.79
C SER A 112 -0.23 11.73 8.63
N ARG A 113 -1.01 12.83 8.57
CA ARG A 113 -0.85 13.98 9.47
C ARG A 113 -1.42 13.64 10.84
N ASP A 114 -0.59 13.06 11.69
CA ASP A 114 -0.75 12.77 13.13
C ASP A 114 -2.18 12.44 13.61
N GLY A 115 -2.41 11.17 13.93
CA GLY A 115 -3.66 10.68 14.53
C GLY A 115 -3.68 9.16 14.67
N PRO A 116 -4.58 8.59 15.50
CA PRO A 116 -4.74 7.14 15.61
C PRO A 116 -5.09 6.49 14.27
N GLU A 117 -5.70 7.22 13.34
CA GLU A 117 -6.08 6.76 11.99
C GLU A 117 -4.89 6.30 11.15
N PHE A 118 -3.72 6.91 11.34
CA PHE A 118 -2.48 6.47 10.70
C PHE A 118 -2.14 5.02 11.08
N ARG A 119 -2.27 4.65 12.36
CA ARG A 119 -2.03 3.28 12.83
C ARG A 119 -3.00 2.28 12.21
N HIS A 120 -4.22 2.71 11.88
CA HIS A 120 -5.21 1.85 11.23
C HIS A 120 -4.91 1.54 9.76
N MET A 121 -3.96 2.24 9.11
CA MET A 121 -3.49 1.86 7.78
C MET A 121 -2.85 0.47 7.76
N VAL A 122 -2.29 0.02 8.89
CA VAL A 122 -1.64 -1.30 9.05
C VAL A 122 -2.36 -2.24 10.02
N SER A 123 -3.33 -1.76 10.81
CA SER A 123 -4.05 -2.56 11.83
C SER A 123 -5.57 -2.69 11.60
N GLY A 124 -6.09 -2.11 10.51
CA GLY A 124 -7.51 -2.14 10.15
C GLY A 124 -7.90 -3.27 9.19
N PRO A 125 -8.88 -3.06 8.29
CA PRO A 125 -9.35 -4.09 7.35
C PRO A 125 -8.24 -4.76 6.51
N ARG A 126 -7.19 -4.01 6.15
CA ARG A 126 -6.01 -4.53 5.44
C ARG A 126 -5.27 -5.62 6.22
N TYR A 127 -5.16 -5.48 7.53
CA TYR A 127 -4.56 -6.49 8.40
C TYR A 127 -5.37 -7.78 8.40
N VAL A 128 -6.70 -7.67 8.48
CA VAL A 128 -7.60 -8.84 8.44
C VAL A 128 -7.45 -9.59 7.12
N LEU A 129 -7.39 -8.85 6.00
CA LEU A 129 -7.12 -9.43 4.69
C LEU A 129 -5.76 -10.13 4.65
N TRP A 130 -4.71 -9.47 5.11
CA TRP A 130 -3.35 -10.01 5.08
C TRP A 130 -3.23 -11.28 5.93
N LYS A 131 -3.77 -11.27 7.15
CA LYS A 131 -3.85 -12.44 8.02
C LYS A 131 -4.59 -13.60 7.36
N ARG A 132 -5.69 -13.32 6.64
CA ARG A 132 -6.44 -14.34 5.90
C ARG A 132 -5.61 -14.97 4.78
N LEU A 133 -4.88 -14.18 4.00
CA LEU A 133 -4.03 -14.68 2.92
C LEU A 133 -2.89 -15.55 3.46
N LEU A 134 -2.23 -15.11 4.54
CA LEU A 134 -1.20 -15.89 5.22
C LEU A 134 -1.76 -17.22 5.75
N GLY A 135 -2.92 -17.17 6.42
CA GLY A 135 -3.59 -18.38 6.91
C GLY A 135 -3.96 -19.37 5.81
N GLN A 136 -4.34 -18.89 4.62
CA GLN A 136 -4.59 -19.75 3.45
C GLN A 136 -3.31 -20.44 2.97
N ALA A 137 -2.18 -19.73 2.93
CA ALA A 137 -0.90 -20.29 2.53
C ALA A 137 -0.35 -21.29 3.58
N THR A 138 -0.50 -21.02 4.87
CA THR A 138 -0.16 -21.97 5.95
C THR A 138 -1.05 -23.21 5.89
N ALA A 139 -2.37 -23.06 5.73
CA ALA A 139 -3.29 -24.20 5.62
C ALA A 139 -3.03 -25.08 4.39
N ALA A 140 -2.47 -24.51 3.32
CA ALA A 140 -2.03 -25.24 2.14
C ALA A 140 -0.64 -25.91 2.31
N GLY A 141 0.01 -25.78 3.47
CA GLY A 141 1.35 -26.32 3.73
C GLY A 141 2.47 -25.61 2.95
N LEU A 142 2.21 -24.38 2.47
CA LEU A 142 3.16 -23.58 1.71
C LEU A 142 4.00 -22.67 2.63
N LEU A 143 3.46 -22.26 3.77
CA LEU A 143 4.19 -21.54 4.82
C LEU A 143 4.22 -22.37 6.11
N ALA A 144 5.29 -22.24 6.87
CA ALA A 144 5.45 -22.87 8.17
C ALA A 144 4.38 -22.36 9.15
N ASP A 145 3.97 -23.22 10.07
CA ASP A 145 2.95 -22.95 11.10
C ASP A 145 3.55 -22.65 12.47
N ASP A 146 4.88 -22.58 12.58
CA ASP A 146 5.64 -22.31 13.80
C ASP A 146 5.90 -20.81 14.04
N ILE A 147 5.33 -19.94 13.20
CA ILE A 147 5.43 -18.49 13.29
C ILE A 147 4.07 -17.90 13.63
N ASP A 148 4.07 -16.88 14.49
CA ASP A 148 2.88 -16.09 14.78
C ASP A 148 2.47 -15.27 13.52
N PRO A 149 1.30 -15.58 12.91
CA PRO A 149 0.86 -14.88 11.70
C PRO A 149 0.56 -13.40 11.94
N ASP A 150 0.22 -13.00 13.17
CA ASP A 150 -0.06 -11.62 13.51
C ASP A 150 1.23 -10.80 13.56
N ALA A 151 2.28 -11.35 14.18
CA ALA A 151 3.59 -10.73 14.22
C ALA A 151 4.18 -10.56 12.81
N PHE A 152 4.08 -11.61 11.98
CA PHE A 152 4.51 -11.55 10.58
C PHE A 152 3.73 -10.49 9.79
N ALA A 153 2.40 -10.50 9.90
CA ALA A 153 1.55 -9.55 9.20
C ALA A 153 1.86 -8.09 9.56
N ILE A 154 2.08 -7.80 10.84
CA ILE A 154 2.42 -6.46 11.33
C ILE A 154 3.78 -6.01 10.78
N ALA A 155 4.82 -6.83 10.92
CA ALA A 155 6.17 -6.48 10.49
C ALA A 155 6.26 -6.23 8.98
N THR A 156 5.69 -7.12 8.17
CA THR A 156 5.67 -6.97 6.71
C THR A 156 4.83 -5.78 6.27
N SER A 157 3.67 -5.54 6.91
CA SER A 157 2.83 -4.36 6.60
C SER A 157 3.53 -3.04 6.93
N GLN A 158 4.33 -3.00 8.00
CA GLN A 158 5.12 -1.82 8.36
C GLN A 158 6.21 -1.52 7.32
N LEU A 159 6.90 -2.55 6.84
CA LEU A 159 7.89 -2.42 5.76
C LEU A 159 7.23 -1.80 4.51
N MET A 160 6.08 -2.34 4.10
CA MET A 160 5.36 -1.85 2.92
C MET A 160 4.82 -0.42 3.12
N LEU A 161 4.28 -0.11 4.30
CA LEU A 161 3.80 1.23 4.62
C LEU A 161 4.93 2.27 4.51
N ALA A 162 6.14 1.96 4.96
CA ALA A 162 7.27 2.86 4.84
C ALA A 162 7.52 3.26 3.36
N ASN A 163 7.52 2.28 2.45
CA ASN A 163 7.67 2.52 1.02
C ASN A 163 6.51 3.35 0.44
N VAL A 164 5.26 3.08 0.84
CA VAL A 164 4.07 3.84 0.41
C VAL A 164 4.15 5.30 0.87
N LEU A 165 4.68 5.56 2.07
CA LEU A 165 4.86 6.92 2.59
C LEU A 165 5.98 7.67 1.88
N GLU A 166 7.11 7.02 1.61
CA GLU A 166 8.18 7.60 0.80
C GLU A 166 7.70 7.92 -0.61
N TRP A 167 6.96 7.00 -1.23
CA TRP A 167 6.31 7.24 -2.51
C TRP A 167 5.38 8.44 -2.43
N ALA A 168 4.47 8.51 -1.45
CA ALA A 168 3.51 9.61 -1.31
C ALA A 168 4.19 10.97 -1.16
N LYS A 169 5.33 11.03 -0.48
CA LYS A 169 6.19 12.22 -0.33
C LYS A 169 7.00 12.58 -1.58
N GLY A 170 6.96 11.74 -2.61
CA GLY A 170 7.69 11.94 -3.87
C GLY A 170 9.13 11.43 -3.85
N ALA A 171 9.54 10.71 -2.81
CA ALA A 171 10.88 10.17 -2.69
C ALA A 171 11.10 8.91 -3.55
N LEU A 172 10.03 8.19 -3.89
CA LEU A 172 10.06 7.01 -4.77
C LEU A 172 9.15 7.21 -5.99
N THR A 173 9.55 6.61 -7.12
CA THR A 173 8.61 6.33 -8.21
C THR A 173 7.67 5.20 -7.80
N LEU A 174 6.57 5.01 -8.55
CA LEU A 174 5.64 3.92 -8.24
C LEU A 174 6.29 2.55 -8.49
N GLU A 175 7.11 2.46 -9.53
CA GLU A 175 7.85 1.26 -9.91
C GLU A 175 8.91 0.89 -8.87
N GLU A 176 9.63 1.87 -8.32
CA GLU A 176 10.60 1.61 -7.24
C GLU A 176 9.89 1.19 -5.95
N MET A 177 8.76 1.82 -5.60
CA MET A 177 7.95 1.42 -4.46
C MET A 177 7.46 -0.03 -4.60
N GLU A 178 6.94 -0.40 -5.78
CA GLU A 178 6.51 -1.77 -6.06
C GLU A 178 7.68 -2.76 -5.94
N ALA A 179 8.82 -2.46 -6.56
CA ALA A 179 9.99 -3.32 -6.52
C ALA A 179 10.49 -3.55 -5.08
N ARG A 180 10.47 -2.52 -4.23
CA ARG A 180 10.81 -2.63 -2.80
C ARG A 180 9.81 -3.50 -2.04
N ASN A 181 8.52 -3.35 -2.30
CA ASN A 181 7.47 -4.17 -1.68
C ASN A 181 7.58 -5.64 -2.09
N GLN A 182 7.80 -5.93 -3.37
CA GLN A 182 7.98 -7.29 -3.88
C GLN A 182 9.22 -7.96 -3.29
N TYR A 183 10.35 -7.24 -3.23
CA TYR A 183 11.59 -7.75 -2.63
C TYR A 183 11.43 -8.02 -1.14
N GLY A 184 10.87 -7.05 -0.39
CA GLY A 184 10.64 -7.19 1.05
C GLY A 184 9.70 -8.33 1.39
N LEU A 185 8.65 -8.53 0.58
CA LEU A 185 7.72 -9.66 0.71
C LEU A 185 8.45 -10.99 0.45
N ALA A 186 9.18 -11.11 -0.66
CA ALA A 186 9.89 -12.34 -0.99
C ALA A 186 10.93 -12.72 0.07
N LEU A 187 11.70 -11.74 0.56
CA LEU A 187 12.67 -11.93 1.63
C LEU A 187 11.99 -12.40 2.92
N SER A 188 10.85 -11.80 3.29
CA SER A 188 10.08 -12.20 4.47
C SER A 188 9.50 -13.62 4.33
N LEU A 189 8.93 -13.94 3.17
CA LEU A 189 8.34 -15.26 2.90
C LEU A 189 9.39 -16.37 2.85
N LEU A 190 10.61 -16.11 2.39
CA LEU A 190 11.70 -17.10 2.39
C LEU A 190 12.03 -17.62 3.79
N ALA A 191 11.90 -16.78 4.83
CA ALA A 191 12.16 -17.15 6.21
C ALA A 191 11.15 -18.19 6.74
N VAL A 192 9.95 -18.21 6.16
CA VAL A 192 8.81 -19.03 6.62
C VAL A 192 8.33 -20.01 5.55
N ALA A 193 9.06 -20.15 4.45
CA ALA A 193 8.74 -21.07 3.37
C ALA A 193 8.95 -22.52 3.82
N THR A 194 7.99 -23.40 3.52
CA THR A 194 8.20 -24.85 3.59
C THR A 194 8.99 -25.33 2.38
N ASP A 195 9.42 -26.59 2.39
CA ASP A 195 10.16 -27.15 1.25
C ASP A 195 9.31 -27.23 -0.04
N SER A 196 7.98 -27.26 0.07
CA SER A 196 7.08 -27.28 -1.07
C SER A 196 7.03 -25.94 -1.83
N SER A 197 7.17 -24.81 -1.13
CA SER A 197 7.07 -23.46 -1.71
C SER A 197 8.43 -22.76 -1.87
N ARG A 198 9.49 -23.24 -1.21
CA ARG A 198 10.80 -22.58 -1.15
C ARG A 198 11.39 -22.28 -2.52
N ALA A 199 11.22 -23.17 -3.49
CA ALA A 199 11.73 -22.96 -4.85
C ALA A 199 11.01 -21.80 -5.56
N GLN A 200 9.67 -21.79 -5.54
CA GLN A 200 8.83 -20.73 -6.11
C GLN A 200 9.15 -19.37 -5.47
N ILE A 201 9.19 -19.30 -4.14
CA ILE A 201 9.49 -18.03 -3.44
C ILE A 201 10.91 -17.56 -3.75
N ARG A 202 11.88 -18.47 -3.91
CA ARG A 202 13.26 -18.12 -4.29
C ARG A 202 13.35 -17.57 -5.70
N GLU A 203 12.54 -18.07 -6.63
CA GLU A 203 12.43 -17.50 -7.97
C GLU A 203 11.88 -16.08 -7.93
N ARG A 204 10.77 -15.86 -7.22
CA ARG A 204 10.18 -14.54 -6.97
C ARG A 204 11.18 -13.58 -6.31
N PHE A 205 11.95 -14.05 -5.33
CA PHE A 205 13.01 -13.28 -4.68
C PHE A 205 14.07 -12.80 -5.68
N ARG A 206 14.59 -13.69 -6.53
CA ARG A 206 15.62 -13.35 -7.52
C ARG A 206 15.10 -12.41 -8.60
N GLU A 207 13.84 -12.54 -8.99
CA GLU A 207 13.18 -11.61 -9.89
C GLU A 207 13.04 -10.23 -9.23
N ALA A 208 12.49 -10.17 -8.02
CA ALA A 208 12.28 -8.93 -7.28
C ALA A 208 13.61 -8.22 -6.97
N GLU A 209 14.68 -8.96 -6.64
CA GLU A 209 16.02 -8.41 -6.41
C GLU A 209 16.58 -7.72 -7.64
N ARG A 210 16.51 -8.37 -8.82
CA ARG A 210 16.96 -7.78 -10.09
C ARG A 210 16.15 -6.53 -10.43
N THR A 211 14.83 -6.59 -10.27
CA THR A 211 13.94 -5.46 -10.52
C THR A 211 14.24 -4.30 -9.58
N LEU A 212 14.39 -4.54 -8.27
CA LEU A 212 14.72 -3.52 -7.29
C LEU A 212 16.06 -2.85 -7.62
N GLN A 213 17.10 -3.63 -7.92
CA GLN A 213 18.40 -3.08 -8.29
C GLN A 213 18.30 -2.21 -9.56
N SER A 214 17.52 -2.63 -10.56
CA SER A 214 17.31 -1.86 -11.79
C SER A 214 16.56 -0.53 -11.53
N GLN A 215 15.47 -0.59 -10.76
CA GLN A 215 14.67 0.61 -10.43
C GLN A 215 15.46 1.58 -9.56
N TRP A 216 16.17 1.08 -8.55
CA TRP A 216 17.01 1.90 -7.68
C TRP A 216 18.13 2.61 -8.45
N ARG A 217 18.83 1.91 -9.36
CA ARG A 217 19.86 2.52 -10.22
C ARG A 217 19.27 3.62 -11.10
N THR A 218 18.11 3.36 -11.72
CA THR A 218 17.41 4.33 -12.58
C THR A 218 17.03 5.58 -11.79
N ALA A 219 16.44 5.41 -10.60
CA ALA A 219 16.03 6.50 -9.73
C ALA A 219 17.23 7.28 -9.17
N LEU A 220 18.33 6.60 -8.84
CA LEU A 220 19.56 7.24 -8.38
C LEU A 220 20.21 8.07 -9.49
N ALA A 221 20.33 7.51 -10.70
CA ALA A 221 20.87 8.24 -11.84
C ALA A 221 20.05 9.51 -12.15
N LYS A 222 18.72 9.44 -11.98
CA LYS A 222 17.86 10.63 -12.09
C LYS A 222 18.16 11.67 -11.00
N ARG A 223 18.20 11.28 -9.73
CA ARG A 223 18.52 12.19 -8.61
C ARG A 223 19.88 12.88 -8.74
N LEU A 224 20.88 12.15 -9.22
CA LEU A 224 22.22 12.70 -9.50
C LEU A 224 22.19 13.74 -10.62
N ARG A 225 21.38 13.53 -11.68
CA ARG A 225 21.21 14.50 -12.77
C ARG A 225 20.41 15.73 -12.34
N ASP A 226 19.35 15.53 -11.56
CA ASP A 226 18.43 16.59 -11.14
C ASP A 226 19.01 17.45 -10.00
N GLY A 227 20.16 17.07 -9.44
CA GLY A 227 20.85 17.85 -8.39
C GLY A 227 20.13 17.85 -7.04
N THR A 228 19.26 16.87 -6.78
CA THR A 228 18.41 16.81 -5.58
C THR A 228 19.15 16.32 -4.33
N LEU A 229 20.43 15.97 -4.44
CA LEU A 229 21.28 15.44 -3.38
C LEU A 229 22.25 16.52 -2.90
N ASP A 230 22.48 16.56 -1.59
CA ASP A 230 23.61 17.29 -1.00
C ASP A 230 24.95 16.74 -1.51
N GLU A 231 26.03 17.51 -1.32
CA GLU A 231 27.34 17.19 -1.89
C GLU A 231 27.91 15.86 -1.37
N GLU A 232 27.79 15.61 -0.06
CA GLU A 232 28.29 14.39 0.58
C GLU A 232 27.55 13.15 0.06
N SER A 233 26.22 13.20 0.02
CA SER A 233 25.39 12.13 -0.53
C SER A 233 25.69 11.88 -2.01
N ARG A 234 25.97 12.94 -2.79
CA ARG A 234 26.29 12.83 -4.21
C ARG A 234 27.62 12.12 -4.44
N GLU A 235 28.66 12.46 -3.70
CA GLU A 235 29.98 11.84 -3.80
C GLU A 235 29.92 10.33 -3.49
N ILE A 236 29.28 9.96 -2.38
CA ILE A 236 29.12 8.56 -1.95
C ILE A 236 28.37 7.76 -3.02
N LEU A 237 27.24 8.26 -3.49
CA LEU A 237 26.36 7.51 -4.39
C LEU A 237 26.90 7.45 -5.83
N ALA A 238 27.67 8.46 -6.28
CA ALA A 238 28.32 8.45 -7.58
C ALA A 238 29.41 7.38 -7.67
N ASP A 239 30.16 7.15 -6.58
CA ASP A 239 31.15 6.07 -6.52
C ASP A 239 30.48 4.69 -6.56
N GLN A 240 29.35 4.56 -5.88
CA GLN A 240 28.56 3.33 -5.83
C GLN A 240 28.02 2.92 -7.21
N ILE A 241 27.54 3.86 -8.03
CA ILE A 241 27.13 3.57 -9.43
C ILE A 241 28.31 3.06 -10.26
N LYS A 242 29.49 3.70 -10.14
CA LYS A 242 30.68 3.31 -10.91
C LYS A 242 31.11 1.88 -10.58
N THR A 243 31.06 1.50 -9.30
CA THR A 243 31.36 0.15 -8.84
C THR A 243 30.35 -0.87 -9.40
N LEU A 244 29.05 -0.55 -9.35
CA LEU A 244 28.01 -1.44 -9.87
C LEU A 244 28.07 -1.65 -11.38
N HIS A 245 28.44 -0.63 -12.17
CA HIS A 245 28.63 -0.78 -13.61
C HIS A 245 29.82 -1.70 -13.94
N LYS A 246 30.92 -1.58 -13.20
CA LYS A 246 32.11 -2.46 -13.37
C LYS A 246 31.81 -3.92 -13.04
N GLU A 247 31.01 -4.18 -12.00
CA GLU A 247 30.62 -5.55 -11.62
C GLU A 247 29.70 -6.22 -12.66
N GLN A 248 28.85 -5.45 -13.34
CA GLN A 248 28.00 -5.94 -14.44
C GLN A 248 28.80 -6.28 -15.70
N GLU A 249 29.78 -5.45 -16.06
CA GLU A 249 30.71 -5.70 -17.17
C GLU A 249 31.60 -6.93 -16.90
N ALA A 250 31.97 -7.18 -15.65
CA ALA A 250 32.76 -8.36 -15.26
C ALA A 250 31.95 -9.67 -15.18
N SER A 251 30.61 -9.58 -15.10
CA SER A 251 29.70 -10.73 -14.98
C SER A 251 28.98 -11.09 -16.30
N SER A 252 29.23 -10.35 -17.38
CA SER A 252 28.70 -10.57 -18.74
C SER A 252 29.76 -11.17 -19.65
#